data_AF-A0A7C9FPZ9-F1
#
_entry.id   AF-A0A7C9FPZ9-F1
#
_cell.length_a   1.000
_cell.length_b   1.000
_cell.length_c   1.000
_cell.angle_alpha   90.00
_cell.angle_beta   90.00
_cell.angle_gamma   90.00
#
_symmetry.space_group_name_H-M   'P 1'
#
loop_
_entity.id
_entity.type
_entity.pdbx_description
1 polymer ?
#
loop_
_entity_poly.entity_id
_entity_poly.type
_entity_poly.pdbx_seq_one_letter_code
_entity_poly.pdbx_strand_id
1 'polypeptide(L)'
;EGNQDKKGEEDKHETVCLEQQKLRKNLNNLMKKQKRRQVLKIIGSQDDFKPWGADARAKVGSRLIELLVKTAYIQPPANQLADDPPDLRPAFVHSLRTVYPGRRYGVITCDPLIVKGLERTPRDMVIPYMPMLVPPAKWTDYDKGAYLALRSYVMRTRSKRQREAVKRAPKKQLESVFEALDTLGNTKWRVNNKVLGIVDRIWASGGRLADLVDRDEVPFPEKPDTEDQSELTKWKWKIRSVKKENKERHSLRCEIELKLAVARKMRDEEGFFYPHNIDFRGRAYPMHPYLNHLGSDMCRGILEFAEGRALGKSGLRWLKIHLANLYAGGVDKLSHEGRIAFAENHLDDIFDSADRPLEGKRWWLKAEDPFQCLAVCIDLAAALRSRCPERFISHIPVHQDGSCNGLQHYAALGKDTLGAAAVNLVAGEKPADVYSGIAARVLDIMATDARKDPEVFPDAIHAKHLVNQVDRKLVKQTVMTSVYGVTCIGARDQIKRRLKERGVFDDDVELFRASCYAAKTTLTALGEMFQGARKIMKWLGECAKVCQI
;
A
#
# COMPACT_ATOMS: atom_id res chain seq x y z
N GLU A 1 -5.97 -5.64 68.26
CA GLU A 1 -6.67 -4.89 67.19
C GLU A 1 -6.48 -5.47 65.77
N GLY A 2 -5.52 -6.36 65.49
CA GLY A 2 -5.25 -6.86 64.12
C GLY A 2 -6.18 -7.95 63.51
N ASN A 3 -7.40 -8.14 64.02
CA ASN A 3 -8.31 -9.19 63.52
C ASN A 3 -9.63 -8.67 62.93
N GLN A 4 -9.88 -7.36 63.00
CA GLN A 4 -11.04 -6.71 62.36
C GLN A 4 -10.73 -6.20 60.93
N ASP A 5 -9.47 -5.85 60.64
CA ASP A 5 -9.10 -5.34 59.30
C ASP A 5 -9.05 -6.41 58.21
N LYS A 6 -8.66 -7.66 58.54
CA LYS A 6 -8.64 -8.77 57.55
C LYS A 6 -10.02 -9.21 57.08
N LYS A 7 -11.02 -9.20 57.98
CA LYS A 7 -12.42 -9.50 57.64
C LYS A 7 -13.01 -8.44 56.71
N GLY A 8 -12.68 -7.17 56.93
CA GLY A 8 -13.14 -6.06 56.09
C GLY A 8 -12.53 -6.04 54.68
N GLU A 9 -11.33 -6.61 54.49
CA GLU A 9 -10.73 -6.78 53.16
C GLU A 9 -11.27 -7.99 52.40
N GLU A 10 -11.51 -9.12 53.08
CA GLU A 10 -12.14 -10.31 52.48
C GLU A 10 -13.60 -10.03 52.05
N ASP A 11 -14.40 -9.36 52.89
CA ASP A 11 -15.77 -8.97 52.56
C ASP A 11 -15.82 -7.99 51.37
N LYS A 12 -14.87 -7.04 51.28
CA LYS A 12 -14.75 -6.15 50.11
C LYS A 12 -14.39 -6.91 48.84
N HIS A 13 -13.50 -7.90 48.94
CA HIS A 13 -13.05 -8.68 47.79
C HIS A 13 -14.16 -9.62 47.27
N GLU A 14 -14.96 -10.22 48.17
CA GLU A 14 -16.15 -10.99 47.80
C GLU A 14 -17.24 -10.12 47.16
N THR A 15 -17.47 -8.93 47.71
CA THR A 15 -18.47 -7.98 47.18
C THR A 15 -18.13 -7.55 45.75
N VAL A 16 -16.85 -7.24 45.49
CA VAL A 16 -16.35 -6.88 44.15
C VAL A 16 -16.47 -8.05 43.17
N CYS A 17 -16.20 -9.28 43.61
CA CYS A 17 -16.34 -10.49 42.78
C CYS A 17 -17.80 -10.76 42.40
N LEU A 18 -18.73 -10.59 43.35
CA LEU A 18 -20.18 -10.73 43.13
C LEU A 18 -20.73 -9.67 42.17
N GLU A 19 -20.28 -8.43 42.29
CA GLU A 19 -20.65 -7.35 41.36
C GLU A 19 -20.14 -7.63 39.94
N GLN A 20 -18.89 -8.09 39.79
CA GLN A 20 -18.33 -8.48 38.49
C GLN A 20 -19.08 -9.66 37.85
N GLN A 21 -19.52 -10.64 38.64
CA GLN A 21 -20.34 -11.75 38.14
C GLN A 21 -21.73 -11.29 37.69
N LYS A 22 -22.38 -10.38 38.44
CA LYS A 22 -23.67 -9.77 38.05
C LYS A 22 -23.52 -8.96 36.77
N LEU A 23 -22.44 -8.18 36.65
CA LEU A 23 -22.08 -7.43 35.44
C LEU A 23 -21.88 -8.36 34.23
N ARG A 24 -21.13 -9.46 34.38
CA ARG A 24 -20.96 -10.46 33.31
C ARG A 24 -22.27 -11.10 32.86
N LYS A 25 -23.14 -11.50 33.81
CA LYS A 25 -24.46 -12.05 33.49
C LYS A 25 -25.33 -11.03 32.75
N ASN A 26 -25.31 -9.77 33.19
CA ASN A 26 -26.03 -8.68 32.53
C ASN A 26 -25.49 -8.43 31.11
N LEU A 27 -24.16 -8.37 30.93
CA LEU A 27 -23.52 -8.19 29.64
C LEU A 27 -23.89 -9.30 28.65
N ASN A 28 -23.83 -10.56 29.09
CA ASN A 28 -24.19 -11.72 28.28
C ASN A 28 -25.67 -11.71 27.87
N ASN A 29 -26.57 -11.31 28.77
CA ASN A 29 -27.99 -11.16 28.46
C ASN A 29 -28.26 -10.02 27.47
N LEU A 30 -27.56 -8.89 27.61
CA LEU A 30 -27.69 -7.76 26.69
C LEU A 30 -27.10 -8.06 25.31
N MET A 31 -26.02 -8.83 25.24
CA MET A 31 -25.44 -9.34 23.99
C MET A 31 -26.40 -10.29 23.27
N LYS A 32 -27.00 -11.25 24.00
CA LYS A 32 -28.03 -12.16 23.45
C LYS A 32 -29.25 -11.42 22.91
N LYS A 33 -29.65 -10.32 23.56
CA LYS A 33 -30.78 -9.46 23.16
C LYS A 33 -30.43 -8.41 22.11
N GLN A 34 -29.21 -8.45 21.53
CA GLN A 34 -28.70 -7.46 20.57
C GLN A 34 -28.80 -5.99 21.05
N LYS A 35 -28.84 -5.74 22.37
CA LYS A 35 -28.95 -4.40 22.98
C LYS A 35 -27.59 -3.70 23.05
N ARG A 36 -26.98 -3.50 21.88
CA ARG A 36 -25.58 -3.06 21.68
C ARG A 36 -25.23 -1.74 22.38
N ARG A 37 -26.12 -0.74 22.39
CA ARG A 37 -25.88 0.54 23.08
C ARG A 37 -25.71 0.37 24.60
N GLN A 38 -26.44 -0.57 25.21
CA GLN A 38 -26.38 -0.81 26.65
C GLN A 38 -25.12 -1.59 27.03
N VAL A 39 -24.70 -2.55 26.20
CA VAL A 39 -23.42 -3.27 26.35
C VAL A 39 -22.24 -2.31 26.31
N LEU A 40 -22.18 -1.44 25.29
CA LEU A 40 -21.10 -0.46 25.14
C LEU A 40 -21.06 0.56 26.29
N LYS A 41 -22.23 0.94 26.83
CA LYS A 41 -22.30 1.84 28.00
C LYS A 41 -21.69 1.20 29.25
N ILE A 42 -21.95 -0.09 29.49
CA ILE A 42 -21.39 -0.85 30.62
C ILE A 42 -19.88 -1.02 30.47
N ILE A 43 -19.39 -1.38 29.28
CA ILE A 43 -17.95 -1.52 29.02
C ILE A 43 -17.24 -0.17 29.15
N GLY A 44 -17.81 0.89 28.58
CA GLY A 44 -17.25 2.24 28.65
C GLY A 44 -17.22 2.82 30.06
N SER A 45 -18.15 2.43 30.94
CA SER A 45 -18.13 2.82 32.36
C SER A 45 -17.10 2.07 33.22
N GLN A 46 -16.44 1.05 32.66
CA GLN A 46 -15.43 0.25 33.34
C GLN A 46 -14.01 0.54 32.82
N ASP A 47 -13.88 1.36 31.77
CA ASP A 47 -12.60 1.69 31.13
C ASP A 47 -11.95 2.93 31.78
N ASP A 48 -11.74 2.86 33.11
CA ASP A 48 -11.06 3.90 33.90
C ASP A 48 -9.52 3.77 33.88
N PHE A 49 -8.97 2.81 33.12
CA PHE A 49 -7.53 2.61 33.06
C PHE A 49 -6.86 3.69 32.20
N LYS A 50 -6.19 4.64 32.87
CA LYS A 50 -5.25 5.55 32.19
C LYS A 50 -4.21 4.71 31.42
N PRO A 51 -3.94 5.04 30.14
CA PRO A 51 -2.95 4.31 29.36
C PRO A 51 -1.58 4.37 30.04
N TRP A 52 -0.88 3.23 30.09
CA TRP A 52 0.44 3.14 30.69
C TRP A 52 1.42 4.15 30.08
N GLY A 53 2.26 4.72 30.94
CA GLY A 53 3.40 5.53 30.54
C GLY A 53 4.37 4.77 29.63
N ALA A 54 5.25 5.49 28.94
CA ALA A 54 6.24 4.85 28.06
C ALA A 54 7.17 3.89 28.84
N ASP A 55 7.56 4.28 30.05
CA ASP A 55 8.44 3.48 30.93
C ASP A 55 7.78 2.15 31.36
N ALA A 56 6.55 2.19 31.87
CA ALA A 56 5.82 0.99 32.26
C ALA A 56 5.62 0.02 31.08
N ARG A 57 5.26 0.55 29.89
CA ARG A 57 5.15 -0.26 28.67
C ARG A 57 6.48 -0.91 28.28
N ALA A 58 7.59 -0.19 28.39
CA ALA A 58 8.91 -0.71 28.08
C ALA A 58 9.32 -1.81 29.07
N LYS A 59 9.19 -1.57 30.39
CA LYS A 59 9.57 -2.53 31.45
C LYS A 59 8.75 -3.82 31.41
N VAL A 60 7.43 -3.71 31.27
CA VAL A 60 6.56 -4.89 31.17
C VAL A 60 6.82 -5.63 29.86
N GLY A 61 6.91 -4.91 28.74
CA GLY A 61 7.22 -5.51 27.44
C GLY A 61 8.56 -6.24 27.43
N SER A 62 9.61 -5.63 27.99
CA SER A 62 10.93 -6.27 28.08
C SER A 62 10.90 -7.52 28.95
N ARG A 63 10.18 -7.50 30.07
CA ARG A 63 10.07 -8.67 30.95
C ARG A 63 9.33 -9.82 30.28
N LEU A 64 8.24 -9.55 29.56
CA LEU A 64 7.50 -10.57 28.82
C LEU A 64 8.35 -11.20 27.71
N ILE A 65 9.10 -10.38 26.97
CA ILE A 65 10.01 -10.85 25.93
C ILE A 65 11.17 -11.66 26.54
N GLU A 66 11.73 -11.23 27.67
CA GLU A 66 12.77 -11.95 28.39
C GLU A 66 12.28 -13.34 28.83
N LEU A 67 11.07 -13.44 29.37
CA LEU A 67 10.45 -14.72 29.72
C LEU A 67 10.32 -15.62 28.49
N LEU A 68 9.82 -15.09 27.36
CA LEU A 68 9.71 -15.84 26.12
C LEU A 68 11.08 -16.36 25.62
N VAL A 69 12.11 -15.52 25.64
CA VAL A 69 13.47 -15.89 25.22
C VAL A 69 14.05 -16.99 26.12
N LYS A 70 13.75 -16.96 27.42
CA LYS A 70 14.27 -17.94 28.39
C LYS A 70 13.57 -19.29 28.34
N THR A 71 12.32 -19.33 27.87
CA THR A 71 11.48 -20.55 27.94
C THR A 71 11.23 -21.20 26.59
N ALA A 72 11.36 -20.48 25.48
CA ALA A 72 11.11 -21.03 24.16
C ALA A 72 12.36 -21.75 23.62
N TYR A 73 12.26 -23.07 23.44
CA TYR A 73 13.30 -23.92 22.85
C TYR A 73 12.75 -24.69 21.64
N ILE A 74 13.62 -24.92 20.67
CA ILE A 74 13.36 -25.81 19.54
C ILE A 74 13.67 -27.23 19.98
N GLN A 75 12.70 -28.12 19.74
CA GLN A 75 12.87 -29.54 20.01
C GLN A 75 13.81 -30.17 18.99
N PRO A 76 14.54 -31.23 19.36
CA PRO A 76 15.45 -31.88 18.44
C PRO A 76 14.71 -32.50 17.25
N PRO A 77 15.36 -32.66 16.08
CA PRO A 77 14.76 -33.28 14.91
C PRO A 77 14.28 -34.72 15.21
N ALA A 78 13.12 -35.11 14.68
CA ALA A 78 12.56 -36.45 14.91
C ALA A 78 13.42 -37.62 14.40
N ASN A 79 14.43 -37.32 13.58
CA ASN A 79 15.39 -38.25 12.98
C ASN A 79 16.74 -38.30 13.71
N GLN A 80 16.85 -37.70 14.90
CA GLN A 80 18.03 -37.83 15.75
C GLN A 80 18.16 -39.28 16.26
N LEU A 81 19.36 -39.87 16.13
CA LEU A 81 19.66 -41.20 16.68
C LEU A 81 19.57 -41.15 18.21
N ALA A 82 19.09 -42.21 18.85
CA ALA A 82 18.86 -42.25 20.30
C ALA A 82 20.13 -42.05 21.15
N ASP A 83 21.31 -42.26 20.56
CA ASP A 83 22.61 -42.10 21.21
C ASP A 83 23.20 -40.68 21.14
N ASP A 84 22.59 -39.76 20.40
CA ASP A 84 23.04 -38.37 20.33
C ASP A 84 22.36 -37.51 21.43
N PRO A 85 23.10 -36.60 22.11
CA PRO A 85 22.51 -35.72 23.12
C PRO A 85 21.45 -34.80 22.50
N PRO A 86 20.30 -34.55 23.17
CA PRO A 86 19.21 -33.78 22.58
C PRO A 86 19.67 -32.37 22.18
N ASP A 87 19.54 -32.04 20.89
CA ASP A 87 19.88 -30.72 20.33
C ASP A 87 18.79 -29.68 20.68
N LEU A 88 18.68 -29.37 21.98
CA LEU A 88 17.82 -28.33 22.52
C LEU A 88 18.49 -26.97 22.34
N ARG A 89 18.02 -26.19 21.38
CA ARG A 89 18.54 -24.84 21.10
C ARG A 89 17.48 -23.76 21.29
N PRO A 90 17.86 -22.59 21.82
CA PRO A 90 16.91 -21.52 22.09
C PRO A 90 16.23 -21.05 20.80
N ALA A 91 14.90 -20.91 20.87
CA ALA A 91 14.08 -20.44 19.75
C ALA A 91 14.40 -18.98 19.37
N PHE A 92 14.77 -18.17 20.37
CA PHE A 92 15.07 -16.75 20.22
C PHE A 92 16.38 -16.44 20.91
N VAL A 93 17.24 -15.64 20.26
CA VAL A 93 18.53 -15.22 20.81
C VAL A 93 18.63 -13.71 20.76
N HIS A 94 18.91 -13.09 21.91
CA HIS A 94 19.22 -11.67 21.97
C HIS A 94 20.71 -11.45 21.67
N SER A 95 21.01 -10.66 20.64
CA SER A 95 22.36 -10.33 20.20
C SER A 95 22.52 -8.83 19.99
N LEU A 96 23.74 -8.32 20.08
CA LEU A 96 24.06 -6.93 19.77
C LEU A 96 24.58 -6.83 18.33
N ARG A 97 23.92 -6.05 17.49
CA ARG A 97 24.37 -5.77 16.13
C ARG A 97 24.94 -4.37 16.04
N THR A 98 26.10 -4.26 15.38
CA THR A 98 26.70 -2.97 15.03
C THR A 98 26.33 -2.64 13.60
N VAL A 99 25.59 -1.54 13.40
CA VAL A 99 25.36 -0.98 12.06
C VAL A 99 26.26 0.22 11.87
N TYR A 100 26.90 0.27 10.70
CA TYR A 100 27.76 1.37 10.32
C TYR A 100 26.94 2.67 10.17
N PRO A 101 27.39 3.81 10.73
CA PRO A 101 28.64 4.01 11.47
C PRO A 101 28.44 3.80 12.99
N GLY A 102 28.99 2.72 13.54
CA GLY A 102 29.25 2.54 14.98
C GLY A 102 28.07 2.39 15.96
N ARG A 103 26.81 2.50 15.53
CA ARG A 103 25.66 2.32 16.45
C ARG A 103 25.41 0.84 16.72
N ARG A 104 25.49 0.46 17.99
CA ARG A 104 25.08 -0.86 18.50
C ARG A 104 23.61 -0.84 18.91
N TYR A 105 22.84 -1.84 18.51
CA TYR A 105 21.48 -2.05 18.99
C TYR A 105 21.22 -3.53 19.27
N GLY A 106 20.35 -3.79 20.26
CA GLY A 106 19.89 -5.14 20.57
C GLY A 106 18.93 -5.65 19.50
N VAL A 107 19.12 -6.89 19.10
CA VAL A 107 18.28 -7.60 18.12
C VAL A 107 17.95 -8.97 18.68
N ILE A 108 16.68 -9.32 18.65
CA ILE A 108 16.23 -10.68 18.92
C ILE A 108 16.12 -11.38 17.58
N THR A 109 16.94 -12.41 17.38
CA THR A 109 16.92 -13.25 16.19
C THR A 109 16.19 -14.55 16.49
N CYS A 110 15.33 -14.97 15.59
CA CYS A 110 14.65 -16.25 15.66
C CYS A 110 15.48 -17.34 15.00
N ASP A 111 15.30 -18.56 15.46
CA ASP A 111 15.84 -19.74 14.81
C ASP A 111 15.37 -19.87 13.34
N PRO A 112 16.21 -20.34 12.39
CA PRO A 112 15.80 -20.54 11.00
C PRO A 112 14.57 -21.45 10.82
N LEU A 113 14.36 -22.44 11.70
CA LEU A 113 13.17 -23.31 11.64
C LEU A 113 11.88 -22.54 11.95
N ILE A 114 11.95 -21.55 12.86
CA ILE A 114 10.81 -20.66 13.15
C ILE A 114 10.54 -19.78 11.95
N VAL A 115 11.60 -19.21 11.34
CA VAL A 115 11.45 -18.37 10.14
C VAL A 115 10.77 -19.16 9.01
N LYS A 116 11.18 -20.41 8.80
CA LYS A 116 10.56 -21.32 7.82
C LYS A 116 9.11 -21.70 8.19
N GLY A 117 8.81 -21.83 9.49
CA GLY A 117 7.45 -22.05 9.99
C GLY A 117 6.53 -20.84 9.77
N LEU A 118 7.04 -19.63 10.02
CA LEU A 118 6.32 -18.36 9.86
C LEU A 118 5.90 -18.09 8.41
N GLU A 119 6.59 -18.65 7.41
CA GLU A 119 6.15 -18.60 6.02
C GLU A 119 4.81 -19.32 5.79
N ARG A 120 4.50 -20.33 6.61
CA ARG A 120 3.29 -21.17 6.48
C ARG A 120 2.16 -20.74 7.41
N THR A 121 2.47 -20.03 8.49
CA THR A 121 1.53 -19.57 9.51
C THR A 121 1.14 -18.07 9.51
N PRO A 122 1.27 -17.26 8.42
CA PRO A 122 0.75 -15.89 8.45
C PRO A 122 -0.74 -15.81 8.80
N ARG A 123 -1.47 -16.90 8.58
CA ARG A 123 -2.91 -17.07 8.88
C ARG A 123 -3.21 -17.00 10.39
N ASP A 124 -2.26 -17.35 11.24
CA ASP A 124 -2.43 -17.40 12.69
C ASP A 124 -2.07 -16.07 13.37
N MET A 125 -1.60 -15.08 12.60
CA MET A 125 -1.28 -13.77 13.13
C MET A 125 -2.55 -13.03 13.57
N VAL A 126 -2.57 -12.56 14.81
CA VAL A 126 -3.65 -11.72 15.30
C VAL A 126 -3.60 -10.36 14.60
N ILE A 127 -4.62 -10.08 13.78
CA ILE A 127 -4.82 -8.78 13.12
C ILE A 127 -5.84 -7.99 13.94
N PRO A 128 -5.44 -6.95 14.69
CA PRO A 128 -6.38 -6.25 15.57
C PRO A 128 -7.47 -5.52 14.79
N TYR A 129 -7.08 -4.74 13.78
CA TYR A 129 -8.00 -3.89 13.02
C TYR A 129 -8.52 -4.62 11.78
N MET A 130 -9.40 -5.60 11.94
CA MET A 130 -10.07 -6.31 10.83
C MET A 130 -11.19 -5.48 10.18
N PRO A 131 -11.56 -5.70 8.90
CA PRO A 131 -12.74 -5.06 8.32
C PRO A 131 -13.99 -5.33 9.17
N MET A 132 -14.85 -4.34 9.34
CA MET A 132 -16.01 -4.45 10.22
C MET A 132 -17.19 -5.07 9.48
N LEU A 133 -17.83 -6.09 10.06
CA LEU A 133 -19.07 -6.68 9.51
C LEU A 133 -20.31 -5.81 9.71
N VAL A 134 -20.18 -4.74 10.49
CA VAL A 134 -21.23 -3.77 10.78
C VAL A 134 -20.73 -2.37 10.48
N PRO A 135 -21.63 -1.41 10.19
CA PRO A 135 -21.24 -0.02 9.99
C PRO A 135 -20.34 0.50 11.13
N PRO A 136 -19.26 1.23 10.81
CA PRO A 136 -18.36 1.80 11.81
C PRO A 136 -19.10 2.77 12.74
N ALA A 137 -18.56 2.97 13.94
CA ALA A 137 -19.01 4.05 14.82
C ALA A 137 -18.68 5.40 14.18
N LYS A 138 -19.64 6.32 14.18
CA LYS A 138 -19.44 7.69 13.68
C LYS A 138 -18.36 8.42 14.47
N TRP A 139 -17.53 9.20 13.77
CA TRP A 139 -16.56 10.07 14.41
C TRP A 139 -17.26 11.22 15.13
N THR A 140 -16.93 11.40 16.42
CA THR A 140 -17.50 12.46 17.28
C THR A 140 -16.45 13.20 18.10
N ASP A 141 -15.24 12.64 18.15
CA ASP A 141 -14.10 13.20 18.86
C ASP A 141 -12.79 12.59 18.32
N TYR A 142 -11.64 13.11 18.76
CA TYR A 142 -10.32 12.66 18.33
C TYR A 142 -10.10 11.15 18.50
N ASP A 143 -10.63 10.57 19.57
CA ASP A 143 -10.51 9.14 19.91
C ASP A 143 -11.85 8.41 20.05
N LYS A 144 -12.91 8.97 19.45
CA LYS A 144 -14.27 8.40 19.46
C LYS A 144 -14.83 8.28 18.05
N GLY A 145 -14.82 7.06 17.52
CA GLY A 145 -15.32 6.68 16.20
C GLY A 145 -14.61 5.43 15.68
N ALA A 146 -14.90 5.05 14.43
CA ALA A 146 -14.37 3.87 13.76
C ALA A 146 -14.75 2.54 14.44
N TYR A 147 -13.82 1.90 15.15
CA TYR A 147 -14.07 0.59 15.76
C TYR A 147 -14.88 0.70 17.06
N LEU A 148 -15.67 -0.34 17.35
CA LEU A 148 -16.61 -0.32 18.49
C LEU A 148 -15.93 -0.52 19.83
N ALA A 149 -14.96 -1.44 19.88
CA ALA A 149 -14.25 -1.83 21.08
C ALA A 149 -12.77 -1.44 21.03
N LEU A 150 -12.20 -1.34 19.83
CA LEU A 150 -10.82 -0.94 19.67
C LEU A 150 -10.72 0.58 19.67
N ARG A 151 -9.88 1.11 20.55
CA ARG A 151 -9.59 2.53 20.59
C ARG A 151 -9.00 2.97 19.26
N SER A 152 -9.70 3.90 18.61
CA SER A 152 -9.36 4.41 17.29
C SER A 152 -9.06 5.89 17.38
N TYR A 153 -8.15 6.38 16.54
CA TYR A 153 -7.77 7.79 16.53
C TYR A 153 -7.99 8.38 15.15
N VAL A 154 -8.57 9.58 15.10
CA VAL A 154 -8.84 10.32 13.86
C VAL A 154 -7.55 10.57 13.09
N MET A 155 -6.44 10.91 13.76
CA MET A 155 -5.17 11.23 13.10
C MET A 155 -4.05 10.26 13.48
N ARG A 156 -3.38 9.72 12.45
CA ARG A 156 -2.17 8.90 12.56
C ARG A 156 -0.96 9.80 12.85
N THR A 157 -0.69 10.08 14.12
CA THR A 157 0.49 10.87 14.51
C THR A 157 1.27 10.31 15.70
N ARG A 158 2.60 10.45 15.64
CA ARG A 158 3.51 10.27 16.78
C ARG A 158 3.81 11.59 17.51
N SER A 159 3.47 12.73 16.91
CA SER A 159 3.72 14.05 17.50
C SER A 159 2.67 14.39 18.55
N LYS A 160 3.13 14.60 19.80
CA LYS A 160 2.28 15.09 20.88
C LYS A 160 1.66 16.44 20.52
N ARG A 161 2.43 17.35 19.91
CA ARG A 161 1.94 18.69 19.52
C ARG A 161 0.78 18.61 18.52
N GLN A 162 0.92 17.80 17.47
CA GLN A 162 -0.15 17.63 16.48
C GLN A 162 -1.41 17.00 17.10
N ARG A 163 -1.23 16.00 17.96
CA ARG A 163 -2.33 15.37 18.69
C ARG A 163 -3.10 16.38 19.54
N GLU A 164 -2.38 17.17 20.32
CA GLU A 164 -3.01 18.18 21.18
C GLU A 164 -3.67 19.30 20.36
N ALA A 165 -3.14 19.63 19.19
CA ALA A 165 -3.76 20.61 18.29
C ALA A 165 -5.14 20.14 17.80
N VAL A 166 -5.26 18.89 17.34
CA VAL A 166 -6.56 18.34 16.88
C VAL A 166 -7.54 18.23 18.05
N LYS A 167 -7.07 17.81 19.23
CA LYS A 167 -7.91 17.72 20.42
C LYS A 167 -8.45 19.08 20.90
N ARG A 168 -7.66 20.15 20.73
CA ARG A 168 -8.04 21.51 21.11
C ARG A 168 -8.87 22.23 20.04
N ALA A 169 -8.87 21.73 18.80
CA ALA A 169 -9.65 22.34 17.72
C ALA A 169 -11.16 22.30 18.05
N PRO A 170 -11.91 23.38 17.79
CA PRO A 170 -13.36 23.37 17.96
C PRO A 170 -14.01 22.28 17.13
N LYS A 171 -14.91 21.49 17.74
CA LYS A 171 -15.57 20.35 17.07
C LYS A 171 -16.28 20.74 15.77
N LYS A 172 -16.90 21.92 15.73
CA LYS A 172 -17.55 22.47 14.53
C LYS A 172 -16.60 22.60 13.33
N GLN A 173 -15.30 22.87 13.56
CA GLN A 173 -14.31 22.93 12.47
C GLN A 173 -13.90 21.55 11.96
N LEU A 174 -14.10 20.50 12.76
CA LEU A 174 -13.76 19.12 12.41
C LEU A 174 -14.95 18.32 11.86
N GLU A 175 -16.16 18.87 11.93
CA GLU A 175 -17.40 18.19 11.55
C GLU A 175 -17.35 17.67 10.11
N SER A 176 -16.95 18.50 9.15
CA SER A 176 -16.79 18.10 7.75
C SER A 176 -15.76 16.97 7.55
N VAL A 177 -14.70 16.94 8.35
CA VAL A 177 -13.69 15.86 8.32
C VAL A 177 -14.30 14.57 8.87
N PHE A 178 -15.07 14.65 9.95
CA PHE A 178 -15.76 13.49 10.53
C PHE A 178 -16.81 12.93 9.57
N GLU A 179 -17.62 13.79 8.95
CA GLU A 179 -18.60 13.38 7.95
C GLU A 179 -17.96 12.72 6.73
N ALA A 180 -16.84 13.25 6.24
CA ALA A 180 -16.09 12.64 5.15
C ALA A 180 -15.55 11.25 5.52
N LEU A 181 -14.95 11.12 6.71
CA LEU A 181 -14.46 9.83 7.22
C LEU A 181 -15.58 8.81 7.45
N ASP A 182 -16.73 9.27 7.95
CA ASP A 182 -17.92 8.45 8.15
C ASP A 182 -18.51 8.00 6.82
N THR A 183 -18.54 8.87 5.80
CA THR A 183 -19.02 8.54 4.46
C THR A 183 -18.13 7.46 3.81
N LEU A 184 -16.81 7.66 3.85
CA LEU A 184 -15.85 6.65 3.39
C LEU A 184 -15.98 5.34 4.17
N GLY A 185 -16.17 5.44 5.50
CA GLY A 185 -16.30 4.31 6.40
C GLY A 185 -17.58 3.50 6.21
N ASN A 186 -18.69 4.15 5.82
CA ASN A 186 -19.99 3.51 5.63
C ASN A 186 -20.19 2.93 4.23
N THR A 187 -19.20 3.00 3.36
CA THR A 187 -19.25 2.30 2.06
C THR A 187 -19.07 0.79 2.29
N LYS A 188 -20.09 -0.01 1.93
CA LYS A 188 -20.07 -1.47 2.11
C LYS A 188 -19.35 -2.15 0.93
N TRP A 189 -18.32 -2.92 1.23
CA TRP A 189 -17.51 -3.69 0.29
C TRP A 189 -17.81 -5.18 0.42
N ARG A 190 -17.52 -5.96 -0.62
CA ARG A 190 -17.50 -7.42 -0.56
C ARG A 190 -16.34 -7.98 -1.38
N VAL A 191 -16.08 -9.27 -1.21
CA VAL A 191 -15.08 -10.00 -2.00
C VAL A 191 -15.70 -10.41 -3.34
N ASN A 192 -15.02 -10.11 -4.44
CA ASN A 192 -15.29 -10.68 -5.75
C ASN A 192 -14.74 -12.11 -5.79
N ASN A 193 -15.62 -13.09 -5.52
CA ASN A 193 -15.25 -14.49 -5.40
C ASN A 193 -14.69 -15.09 -6.70
N LYS A 194 -15.09 -14.55 -7.86
CA LYS A 194 -14.57 -15.01 -9.15
C LYS A 194 -13.09 -14.63 -9.29
N VAL A 195 -12.75 -13.37 -9.01
CA VAL A 195 -11.35 -12.90 -9.06
C VAL A 195 -10.52 -13.55 -7.97
N LEU A 196 -11.03 -13.64 -6.73
CA LEU A 196 -10.32 -14.34 -5.65
C LEU A 196 -10.00 -15.79 -6.01
N GLY A 197 -10.93 -16.51 -6.63
CA GLY A 197 -10.70 -17.89 -7.08
C GLY A 197 -9.57 -17.99 -8.10
N ILE A 198 -9.46 -17.04 -9.03
CA ILE A 198 -8.35 -16.99 -10.00
C ILE A 198 -7.02 -16.66 -9.32
N VAL A 199 -7.01 -15.68 -8.41
CA VAL A 199 -5.82 -15.32 -7.62
C VAL A 199 -5.32 -16.52 -6.81
N ASP A 200 -6.23 -17.24 -6.14
CA ASP A 200 -5.89 -18.43 -5.36
C ASP A 200 -5.29 -19.54 -6.23
N ARG A 201 -5.82 -19.76 -7.44
CA ARG A 201 -5.27 -20.74 -8.41
C ARG A 201 -3.87 -20.36 -8.89
N ILE A 202 -3.64 -19.09 -9.23
CA ILE A 202 -2.32 -18.58 -9.63
C ILE A 202 -1.33 -18.73 -8.47
N TRP A 203 -1.75 -18.35 -7.27
CA TRP A 203 -0.91 -18.42 -6.07
C TRP A 203 -0.56 -19.86 -5.68
N ALA A 204 -1.52 -20.78 -5.76
CA ALA A 204 -1.30 -22.20 -5.55
C ALA A 204 -0.30 -22.79 -6.56
N SER A 205 -0.29 -22.28 -7.80
CA SER A 205 0.58 -22.72 -8.90
C SER A 205 2.00 -22.12 -8.89
N GLY A 206 2.38 -21.37 -7.84
CA GLY A 206 3.72 -20.80 -7.67
C GLY A 206 3.81 -19.27 -7.84
N GLY A 207 2.71 -18.57 -8.13
CA GLY A 207 2.72 -17.13 -8.37
C GLY A 207 3.23 -16.77 -9.78
N ARG A 208 4.07 -15.72 -9.89
CA ARG A 208 4.73 -15.23 -11.13
C ARG A 208 3.85 -14.60 -12.21
N LEU A 209 2.53 -14.67 -12.07
CA LEU A 209 1.59 -14.13 -13.05
C LEU A 209 0.93 -12.86 -12.51
N ALA A 210 0.63 -11.89 -13.39
CA ALA A 210 -0.06 -10.64 -13.03
C ALA A 210 0.59 -9.90 -11.84
N ASP A 211 1.92 -9.75 -11.88
CA ASP A 211 2.76 -9.13 -10.85
C ASP A 211 2.72 -9.79 -9.46
N LEU A 212 2.16 -11.00 -9.33
CA LEU A 212 2.32 -11.80 -8.12
C LEU A 212 3.76 -12.29 -8.01
N VAL A 213 4.35 -12.10 -6.83
CA VAL A 213 5.72 -12.53 -6.55
C VAL A 213 5.89 -14.04 -6.76
N ASP A 214 7.09 -14.42 -7.18
CA ASP A 214 7.48 -15.82 -7.26
C ASP A 214 7.53 -16.47 -5.87
N ARG A 215 6.94 -17.65 -5.76
CA ARG A 215 6.98 -18.44 -4.52
C ARG A 215 8.36 -19.06 -4.28
N ASP A 216 9.11 -19.32 -5.35
CA ASP A 216 10.41 -19.96 -5.28
C ASP A 216 11.54 -18.94 -5.01
N GLU A 217 12.58 -19.42 -4.32
CA GLU A 217 13.81 -18.65 -4.12
C GLU A 217 14.68 -18.67 -5.38
N VAL A 218 15.38 -17.57 -5.63
CA VAL A 218 16.43 -17.52 -6.65
C VAL A 218 17.60 -18.36 -6.14
N PRO A 219 18.11 -19.34 -6.92
CA PRO A 219 19.24 -20.16 -6.52
C PRO A 219 20.50 -19.31 -6.38
N PHE A 220 21.37 -19.69 -5.44
CA PHE A 220 22.68 -19.06 -5.30
C PHE A 220 23.57 -19.41 -6.50
N PRO A 221 24.34 -18.45 -7.03
CA PRO A 221 25.29 -18.76 -8.09
C PRO A 221 26.38 -19.70 -7.55
N GLU A 222 26.75 -20.69 -8.35
CA GLU A 222 27.87 -21.59 -8.05
C GLU A 222 29.15 -20.78 -7.87
N LYS A 223 30.01 -21.26 -6.95
CA LYS A 223 31.31 -20.63 -6.71
C LYS A 223 32.18 -20.90 -7.93
N PRO A 224 32.72 -19.86 -8.61
CA PRO A 224 33.66 -20.07 -9.70
C PRO A 224 34.91 -20.80 -9.19
N ASP A 225 35.38 -21.77 -9.97
CA ASP A 225 36.64 -22.46 -9.72
C ASP A 225 37.80 -21.63 -10.31
N THR A 226 38.13 -20.53 -9.61
CA THR A 226 39.13 -19.54 -10.04
C THR A 226 39.78 -18.91 -8.81
N GLU A 227 41.06 -18.58 -8.93
CA GLU A 227 41.77 -17.77 -7.94
C GLU A 227 41.68 -16.26 -8.25
N ASP A 228 41.06 -15.87 -9.37
CA ASP A 228 40.92 -14.46 -9.73
C ASP A 228 40.05 -13.71 -8.70
N GLN A 229 40.68 -12.80 -7.97
CA GLN A 229 40.05 -11.98 -6.96
C GLN A 229 38.93 -11.09 -7.52
N SER A 230 39.00 -10.69 -8.80
CA SER A 230 37.97 -9.92 -9.49
C SER A 230 36.70 -10.76 -9.69
N GLU A 231 36.84 -11.99 -10.20
CA GLU A 231 35.73 -12.94 -10.38
C GLU A 231 35.11 -13.36 -9.05
N LEU A 232 35.94 -13.66 -8.04
CA LEU A 232 35.47 -13.97 -6.68
C LEU A 232 34.73 -12.78 -6.05
N THR A 233 35.16 -11.55 -6.33
CA THR A 233 34.48 -10.34 -5.89
C THR A 233 33.14 -10.19 -6.59
N LYS A 234 33.08 -10.34 -7.92
CA LYS A 234 31.83 -10.34 -8.70
C LYS A 234 30.85 -11.41 -8.21
N TRP A 235 31.32 -12.62 -7.92
CA TRP A 235 30.52 -13.69 -7.34
C TRP A 235 29.97 -13.32 -5.96
N LYS A 236 30.79 -12.76 -5.07
CA LYS A 236 30.34 -12.26 -3.75
C LYS A 236 29.26 -11.18 -3.89
N TRP A 237 29.40 -10.26 -4.86
CA TRP A 237 28.37 -9.26 -5.17
C TRP A 237 27.08 -9.92 -5.68
N LYS A 238 27.19 -10.91 -6.57
CA LYS A 238 26.04 -11.67 -7.07
C LYS A 238 25.31 -12.40 -5.94
N ILE A 239 26.04 -13.06 -5.03
CA ILE A 239 25.44 -13.66 -3.83
C ILE A 239 24.72 -12.63 -2.97
N ARG A 240 25.32 -11.46 -2.72
CA ARG A 240 24.67 -10.39 -1.95
C ARG A 240 23.39 -9.91 -2.62
N SER A 241 23.40 -9.80 -3.95
CA SER A 241 22.22 -9.45 -4.75
C SER A 241 21.12 -10.51 -4.61
N VAL A 242 21.45 -11.80 -4.81
CA VAL A 242 20.49 -12.91 -4.65
C VAL A 242 19.93 -12.97 -3.22
N LYS A 243 20.77 -12.81 -2.19
CA LYS A 243 20.32 -12.76 -0.79
C LYS A 243 19.35 -11.61 -0.53
N LYS A 244 19.58 -10.46 -1.16
CA LYS A 244 18.70 -9.30 -1.04
C LYS A 244 17.36 -9.59 -1.73
N GLU A 245 17.41 -10.09 -2.96
CA GLU A 245 16.21 -10.43 -3.73
C GLU A 245 15.34 -11.49 -3.03
N ASN A 246 15.92 -12.58 -2.52
CA ASN A 246 15.16 -13.60 -1.80
C ASN A 246 14.48 -13.06 -0.54
N LYS A 247 15.12 -12.11 0.18
CA LYS A 247 14.50 -11.43 1.33
C LYS A 247 13.35 -10.51 0.93
N GLU A 248 13.50 -9.79 -0.17
CA GLU A 248 12.44 -8.95 -0.73
C GLU A 248 11.26 -9.81 -1.18
N ARG A 249 11.52 -10.90 -1.93
CA ARG A 249 10.51 -11.87 -2.35
C ARG A 249 9.78 -12.48 -1.15
N HIS A 250 10.51 -12.98 -0.15
CA HIS A 250 9.93 -13.50 1.09
C HIS A 250 8.98 -12.50 1.77
N SER A 251 9.40 -11.23 1.88
CA SER A 251 8.58 -10.19 2.50
C SER A 251 7.27 -9.97 1.72
N LEU A 252 7.33 -9.94 0.39
CA LEU A 252 6.16 -9.82 -0.48
C LEU A 252 5.25 -11.04 -0.40
N ARG A 253 5.80 -12.27 -0.30
CA ARG A 253 5.02 -13.51 -0.12
C ARG A 253 4.21 -13.46 1.17
N CYS A 254 4.84 -13.07 2.28
CA CYS A 254 4.17 -12.91 3.57
C CYS A 254 3.06 -11.86 3.49
N GLU A 255 3.29 -10.73 2.81
CA GLU A 255 2.27 -9.69 2.61
C GLU A 255 1.06 -10.22 1.82
N ILE A 256 1.29 -10.97 0.74
CA ILE A 256 0.23 -11.58 -0.08
C ILE A 256 -0.56 -12.60 0.72
N GLU A 257 0.10 -13.48 1.48
CA GLU A 257 -0.59 -14.45 2.34
C GLU A 257 -1.47 -13.79 3.39
N LEU A 258 -1.04 -12.67 4.00
CA LEU A 258 -1.86 -11.91 4.93
C LEU A 258 -3.09 -11.30 4.24
N LYS A 259 -2.93 -10.73 3.04
CA LYS A 259 -4.04 -10.20 2.24
C LYS A 259 -5.04 -11.30 1.88
N LEU A 260 -4.55 -12.45 1.41
CA LEU A 260 -5.39 -13.59 1.03
C LEU A 260 -6.05 -14.24 2.25
N ALA A 261 -5.39 -14.29 3.40
CA ALA A 261 -6.00 -14.78 4.65
C ALA A 261 -7.21 -13.92 5.03
N VAL A 262 -7.10 -12.59 4.93
CA VAL A 262 -8.23 -11.69 5.15
C VAL A 262 -9.30 -11.90 4.07
N ALA A 263 -8.93 -11.95 2.78
CA ALA A 263 -9.88 -12.13 1.69
C ALA A 263 -10.69 -13.43 1.83
N ARG A 264 -10.02 -14.56 2.11
CA ARG A 264 -10.64 -15.87 2.33
C ARG A 264 -11.57 -15.85 3.55
N LYS A 265 -11.18 -15.16 4.63
CA LYS A 265 -12.01 -15.04 5.84
C LYS A 265 -13.27 -14.20 5.61
N MET A 266 -13.20 -13.19 4.75
CA MET A 266 -14.32 -12.28 4.45
C MET A 266 -15.15 -12.73 3.23
N ARG A 267 -14.77 -13.83 2.57
CA ARG A 267 -15.32 -14.28 1.28
C ARG A 267 -16.81 -14.59 1.32
N ASP A 268 -17.24 -15.18 2.42
CA ASP A 268 -18.60 -15.71 2.60
C ASP A 268 -19.50 -14.70 3.36
N GLU A 269 -18.96 -13.53 3.71
CA GLU A 269 -19.70 -12.44 4.34
C GLU A 269 -20.47 -11.63 3.29
N GLU A 270 -21.71 -11.22 3.60
CA GLU A 270 -22.53 -10.40 2.67
C GLU A 270 -21.90 -9.05 2.33
N GLY A 271 -21.04 -8.56 3.22
CA GLY A 271 -20.19 -7.40 3.00
C GLY A 271 -19.71 -6.77 4.31
N PHE A 272 -18.72 -5.91 4.19
CA PHE A 272 -17.95 -5.35 5.30
C PHE A 272 -17.54 -3.91 5.02
N PHE A 273 -17.08 -3.24 6.06
CA PHE A 273 -16.78 -1.82 6.08
C PHE A 273 -15.33 -1.58 6.49
N TYR A 274 -14.75 -0.51 5.94
CA TYR A 274 -13.41 -0.06 6.28
C TYR A 274 -13.49 1.26 7.04
N PRO A 275 -13.34 1.29 8.37
CA PRO A 275 -13.18 2.55 9.07
C PRO A 275 -11.97 3.31 8.55
N HIS A 276 -12.11 4.62 8.36
CA HIS A 276 -11.03 5.48 7.88
C HIS A 276 -10.52 6.40 8.98
N ASN A 277 -9.26 6.80 8.86
CA ASN A 277 -8.64 7.88 9.63
C ASN A 277 -7.70 8.67 8.71
N ILE A 278 -7.16 9.78 9.19
CA ILE A 278 -6.30 10.68 8.40
C ILE A 278 -4.83 10.64 8.80
N ASP A 279 -3.92 10.98 7.89
CA ASP A 279 -2.57 11.40 8.24
C ASP A 279 -2.54 12.87 8.74
N PHE A 280 -1.35 13.36 9.10
CA PHE A 280 -1.19 14.75 9.57
C PHE A 280 -1.48 15.82 8.50
N ARG A 281 -1.60 15.43 7.23
CA ARG A 281 -1.94 16.31 6.11
C ARG A 281 -3.44 16.27 5.79
N GLY A 282 -4.21 15.41 6.45
CA GLY A 282 -5.65 15.23 6.22
C GLY A 282 -6.02 14.17 5.18
N ARG A 283 -5.07 13.41 4.64
CA ARG A 283 -5.38 12.33 3.66
C ARG A 283 -6.01 11.15 4.38
N ALA A 284 -7.14 10.65 3.89
CA ALA A 284 -7.85 9.53 4.47
C ALA A 284 -7.25 8.17 4.06
N TYR A 285 -7.24 7.22 4.99
CA TYR A 285 -6.74 5.86 4.78
C TYR A 285 -7.62 4.85 5.54
N PRO A 286 -7.95 3.69 4.94
CA PRO A 286 -8.51 2.56 5.65
C PRO A 286 -7.62 2.17 6.84
N MET A 287 -8.22 1.94 8.00
CA MET A 287 -7.49 1.54 9.21
C MET A 287 -6.99 0.10 9.13
N HIS A 288 -7.66 -0.78 8.38
CA HIS A 288 -7.19 -2.14 8.13
C HIS A 288 -5.99 -2.13 7.15
N PRO A 289 -4.82 -2.66 7.52
CA PRO A 289 -3.59 -2.45 6.76
C PRO A 289 -3.38 -3.39 5.57
N TYR A 290 -4.01 -4.58 5.54
CA TYR A 290 -3.67 -5.62 4.57
C TYR A 290 -4.57 -5.60 3.33
N LEU A 291 -5.81 -6.08 3.44
CA LEU A 291 -6.77 -6.08 2.33
C LEU A 291 -7.64 -4.83 2.41
N ASN A 292 -7.38 -3.85 1.56
CA ASN A 292 -8.22 -2.65 1.41
C ASN A 292 -8.10 -2.08 -0.02
N HIS A 293 -9.02 -1.19 -0.38
CA HIS A 293 -9.12 -0.61 -1.72
C HIS A 293 -8.01 0.40 -2.09
N LEU A 294 -7.13 0.78 -1.15
CA LEU A 294 -5.90 1.55 -1.45
C LEU A 294 -4.68 0.64 -1.68
N GLY A 295 -4.88 -0.68 -1.67
CA GLY A 295 -3.83 -1.67 -1.87
C GLY A 295 -3.38 -1.83 -3.33
N SER A 296 -2.61 -2.89 -3.56
CA SER A 296 -2.14 -3.31 -4.89
C SER A 296 -3.31 -3.65 -5.83
N ASP A 297 -3.03 -3.79 -7.13
CA ASP A 297 -4.01 -4.23 -8.14
C ASP A 297 -4.80 -5.46 -7.69
N MET A 298 -4.11 -6.50 -7.16
CA MET A 298 -4.76 -7.67 -6.56
C MET A 298 -5.82 -7.31 -5.50
N CYS A 299 -5.52 -6.39 -4.57
CA CYS A 299 -6.49 -5.98 -3.55
C CYS A 299 -7.70 -5.29 -4.18
N ARG A 300 -7.47 -4.41 -5.16
CA ARG A 300 -8.52 -3.65 -5.86
C ARG A 300 -9.37 -4.55 -6.77
N GLY A 301 -8.78 -5.55 -7.42
CA GLY A 301 -9.51 -6.53 -8.24
C GLY A 301 -10.33 -7.52 -7.42
N ILE A 302 -9.89 -7.86 -6.20
CA ILE A 302 -10.63 -8.74 -5.27
C ILE A 302 -11.80 -8.00 -4.59
N LEU A 303 -11.79 -6.66 -4.52
CA LEU A 303 -12.79 -5.88 -3.81
C LEU A 303 -13.79 -5.24 -4.78
N GLU A 304 -15.08 -5.36 -4.47
CA GLU A 304 -16.16 -4.69 -5.21
C GLU A 304 -17.20 -4.13 -4.23
N PHE A 305 -18.10 -3.26 -4.70
CA PHE A 305 -19.16 -2.75 -3.84
C PHE A 305 -20.14 -3.87 -3.49
N ALA A 306 -20.50 -3.98 -2.21
CA ALA A 306 -21.52 -4.95 -1.80
C ALA A 306 -22.90 -4.58 -2.36
N GLU A 307 -23.18 -3.29 -2.41
CA GLU A 307 -24.41 -2.72 -2.95
C GLU A 307 -24.21 -2.38 -4.43
N GLY A 308 -24.75 -3.23 -5.30
CA GLY A 308 -24.69 -3.02 -6.74
C GLY A 308 -25.70 -1.96 -7.22
N ARG A 309 -25.44 -1.38 -8.39
CA ARG A 309 -26.33 -0.41 -9.04
C ARG A 309 -26.62 -0.83 -10.47
N ALA A 310 -27.85 -0.58 -10.91
CA ALA A 310 -28.21 -0.77 -12.31
C ALA A 310 -27.36 0.15 -13.19
N LEU A 311 -26.83 -0.37 -14.30
CA LEU A 311 -25.99 0.42 -15.20
C LEU A 311 -26.72 1.64 -15.78
N GLY A 312 -28.02 1.54 -16.02
CA GLY A 312 -28.79 2.57 -16.71
C GLY A 312 -28.24 2.87 -18.11
N LYS A 313 -28.61 4.04 -18.65
CA LYS A 313 -28.26 4.44 -20.03
C LYS A 313 -26.76 4.64 -20.26
N SER A 314 -26.01 5.04 -19.23
CA SER A 314 -24.58 5.43 -19.35
C SER A 314 -23.62 4.46 -18.68
N GLY A 315 -24.08 3.55 -17.82
CA GLY A 315 -23.20 2.66 -17.06
C GLY A 315 -22.39 1.72 -17.94
N LEU A 316 -23.00 1.15 -18.99
CA LEU A 316 -22.28 0.29 -19.94
C LEU A 316 -21.15 1.07 -20.65
N ARG A 317 -21.42 2.32 -21.02
CA ARG A 317 -20.42 3.23 -21.61
C ARG A 317 -19.25 3.45 -20.64
N TRP A 318 -19.54 3.73 -19.37
CA TRP A 318 -18.50 3.94 -18.35
C TRP A 318 -17.72 2.68 -18.02
N LEU A 319 -18.33 1.49 -18.04
CA LEU A 319 -17.61 0.22 -17.89
C LEU A 319 -16.61 -0.02 -19.03
N LYS A 320 -17.00 0.25 -20.28
CA LYS A 320 -16.08 0.16 -21.44
C LYS A 320 -14.90 1.13 -21.31
N ILE A 321 -15.17 2.38 -20.92
CA ILE A 321 -14.13 3.38 -20.65
C ILE A 321 -13.21 2.93 -19.50
N HIS A 322 -13.79 2.36 -18.44
CA HIS A 322 -13.02 1.89 -17.29
C HIS A 322 -12.09 0.73 -17.66
N LEU A 323 -12.57 -0.23 -18.44
CA LEU A 323 -11.76 -1.32 -18.99
C LEU A 323 -10.56 -0.78 -19.79
N ALA A 324 -10.81 0.18 -20.68
CA ALA A 324 -9.77 0.83 -21.47
C ALA A 324 -8.74 1.60 -20.60
N ASN A 325 -9.20 2.25 -19.52
CA ASN A 325 -8.31 2.93 -18.56
C ASN A 325 -7.40 1.94 -17.82
N LEU A 326 -7.93 0.79 -17.40
CA LEU A 326 -7.18 -0.27 -16.71
C LEU A 326 -6.19 -0.98 -17.64
N TYR A 327 -6.56 -1.14 -18.91
CA TYR A 327 -5.67 -1.69 -19.93
C TYR A 327 -4.44 -0.79 -20.16
N ALA A 328 -4.65 0.53 -20.13
CA ALA A 328 -3.61 1.56 -20.25
C ALA A 328 -2.80 1.42 -21.56
N GLY A 329 -1.47 1.57 -21.51
CA GLY A 329 -0.61 1.41 -22.70
C GLY A 329 -0.84 2.46 -23.80
N GLY A 330 -1.34 3.64 -23.44
CA GLY A 330 -1.70 4.70 -24.40
C GLY A 330 -3.18 4.72 -24.77
N VAL A 331 -3.93 3.63 -24.49
CA VAL A 331 -5.38 3.60 -24.68
C VAL A 331 -6.07 4.58 -23.72
N ASP A 332 -5.56 4.74 -22.51
CA ASP A 332 -6.02 5.72 -21.52
C ASP A 332 -5.81 7.19 -21.98
N LYS A 333 -5.08 7.43 -23.08
CA LYS A 333 -4.87 8.75 -23.68
C LYS A 333 -5.80 9.05 -24.85
N LEU A 334 -6.58 8.07 -25.29
CA LEU A 334 -7.63 8.28 -26.28
C LEU A 334 -8.77 9.11 -25.69
N SER A 335 -9.57 9.72 -26.57
CA SER A 335 -10.86 10.29 -26.20
C SER A 335 -11.78 9.22 -25.61
N HIS A 336 -12.85 9.62 -24.93
CA HIS A 336 -13.83 8.65 -24.41
C HIS A 336 -14.38 7.73 -25.51
N GLU A 337 -14.65 8.27 -26.70
CA GLU A 337 -15.11 7.46 -27.85
C GLU A 337 -14.03 6.50 -28.35
N GLY A 338 -12.76 6.92 -28.40
CA GLY A 338 -11.66 6.02 -28.75
C GLY A 338 -11.48 4.88 -27.74
N ARG A 339 -11.72 5.14 -26.45
CA ARG A 339 -11.69 4.12 -25.40
C ARG A 339 -12.86 3.13 -25.51
N ILE A 340 -14.05 3.61 -25.89
CA ILE A 340 -15.22 2.77 -26.14
C ILE A 340 -14.95 1.86 -27.36
N ALA A 341 -14.48 2.44 -28.47
CA ALA A 341 -14.12 1.68 -29.66
C ALA A 341 -13.05 0.62 -29.38
N PHE A 342 -12.07 0.91 -28.53
CA PHE A 342 -11.09 -0.08 -28.08
C PHE A 342 -11.76 -1.28 -27.41
N ALA A 343 -12.69 -1.05 -26.48
CA ALA A 343 -13.41 -2.14 -25.81
C ALA A 343 -14.31 -2.92 -26.79
N GLU A 344 -14.94 -2.26 -27.75
CA GLU A 344 -15.78 -2.89 -28.76
C GLU A 344 -15.00 -3.76 -29.75
N ASN A 345 -13.78 -3.34 -30.12
CA ASN A 345 -12.89 -4.10 -30.99
C ASN A 345 -12.28 -5.33 -30.31
N HIS A 346 -12.37 -5.45 -28.98
CA HIS A 346 -11.81 -6.55 -28.19
C HIS A 346 -12.89 -7.35 -27.45
N LEU A 347 -14.15 -7.32 -27.91
CA LEU A 347 -15.24 -8.06 -27.26
C LEU A 347 -14.95 -9.56 -27.15
N ASP A 348 -14.36 -10.18 -28.17
CA ASP A 348 -13.98 -11.59 -28.14
C ASP A 348 -12.94 -11.90 -27.05
N ASP A 349 -11.95 -11.02 -26.89
CA ASP A 349 -10.92 -11.17 -25.86
C ASP A 349 -11.48 -10.91 -24.46
N ILE A 350 -12.48 -10.01 -24.33
CA ILE A 350 -13.22 -9.76 -23.09
C ILE A 350 -14.03 -11.01 -22.70
N PHE A 351 -14.77 -11.61 -23.64
CA PHE A 351 -15.52 -12.83 -23.39
C PHE A 351 -14.61 -14.01 -23.05
N ASP A 352 -13.51 -14.20 -23.80
CA ASP A 352 -12.52 -15.25 -23.51
C ASP A 352 -11.87 -15.05 -22.13
N SER A 353 -11.50 -13.82 -21.77
CA SER A 353 -10.95 -13.50 -20.45
C SER A 353 -11.95 -13.75 -19.32
N ALA A 354 -13.24 -13.50 -19.55
CA ALA A 354 -14.29 -13.74 -18.56
C ALA A 354 -14.59 -15.24 -18.35
N ASP A 355 -14.61 -16.03 -19.43
CA ASP A 355 -15.01 -17.43 -19.40
C ASP A 355 -13.84 -18.38 -19.09
N ARG A 356 -12.65 -18.07 -19.62
CA ARG A 356 -11.44 -18.91 -19.54
C ARG A 356 -10.23 -18.06 -19.12
N PRO A 357 -10.26 -17.43 -17.93
CA PRO A 357 -9.23 -16.49 -17.49
C PRO A 357 -7.80 -17.07 -17.45
N LEU A 358 -7.65 -18.38 -17.19
CA LEU A 358 -6.35 -19.05 -17.14
C LEU A 358 -6.12 -19.99 -18.32
N GLU A 359 -7.16 -20.47 -18.99
CA GLU A 359 -7.05 -21.48 -20.05
C GLU A 359 -7.19 -20.89 -21.46
N GLY A 360 -7.68 -19.66 -21.58
CA GLY A 360 -7.86 -18.94 -22.84
C GLY A 360 -6.60 -18.19 -23.29
N LYS A 361 -6.81 -17.11 -24.04
CA LYS A 361 -5.76 -16.22 -24.57
C LYS A 361 -5.08 -15.39 -23.47
N ARG A 362 -5.72 -15.27 -22.29
CA ARG A 362 -5.25 -14.48 -21.14
C ARG A 362 -4.95 -13.02 -21.49
N TRP A 363 -5.79 -12.42 -22.35
CA TRP A 363 -5.60 -11.06 -22.84
C TRP A 363 -5.51 -10.02 -21.70
N TRP A 364 -6.31 -10.20 -20.65
CA TRP A 364 -6.30 -9.37 -19.44
C TRP A 364 -4.92 -9.23 -18.76
N LEU A 365 -3.98 -10.16 -18.95
CA LEU A 365 -2.62 -10.06 -18.41
C LEU A 365 -1.77 -8.98 -19.06
N LYS A 366 -2.17 -8.49 -20.24
CA LYS A 366 -1.46 -7.42 -20.96
C LYS A 366 -1.79 -6.02 -20.44
N ALA A 367 -2.81 -5.90 -19.58
CA ALA A 367 -3.19 -4.65 -18.94
C ALA A 367 -2.17 -4.19 -17.89
N GLU A 368 -2.09 -2.87 -17.61
CA GLU A 368 -1.26 -2.33 -16.51
C GLU A 368 -1.82 -2.71 -15.13
N ASP A 369 -3.15 -2.83 -14.99
CA ASP A 369 -3.85 -3.31 -13.79
C ASP A 369 -4.64 -4.61 -14.11
N PRO A 370 -3.98 -5.78 -14.17
CA PRO A 370 -4.54 -7.00 -14.73
C PRO A 370 -5.72 -7.58 -13.93
N PHE A 371 -5.68 -7.64 -12.61
CA PHE A 371 -6.78 -8.22 -11.82
C PHE A 371 -8.03 -7.33 -11.84
N GLN A 372 -7.87 -6.01 -11.79
CA GLN A 372 -8.98 -5.09 -12.02
C GLN A 372 -9.53 -5.24 -13.45
N CYS A 373 -8.67 -5.34 -14.47
CA CYS A 373 -9.10 -5.55 -15.85
C CYS A 373 -9.94 -6.84 -16.00
N LEU A 374 -9.50 -7.93 -15.38
CA LEU A 374 -10.25 -9.20 -15.34
C LEU A 374 -11.61 -9.04 -14.65
N ALA A 375 -11.66 -8.33 -13.52
CA ALA A 375 -12.92 -8.05 -12.81
C ALA A 375 -13.94 -7.33 -13.72
N VAL A 376 -13.47 -6.33 -14.48
CA VAL A 376 -14.31 -5.60 -15.44
C VAL A 376 -14.69 -6.47 -16.63
N CYS A 377 -13.78 -7.32 -17.14
CA CYS A 377 -14.12 -8.25 -18.23
C CYS A 377 -15.28 -9.17 -17.83
N ILE A 378 -15.22 -9.73 -16.62
CA ILE A 378 -16.26 -10.61 -16.07
C ILE A 378 -17.61 -9.88 -15.95
N ASP A 379 -17.60 -8.66 -15.39
CA ASP A 379 -18.83 -7.87 -15.19
C ASP A 379 -19.42 -7.40 -16.52
N LEU A 380 -18.57 -6.91 -17.43
CA LEU A 380 -18.98 -6.44 -18.76
C LEU A 380 -19.52 -7.58 -19.62
N ALA A 381 -18.89 -8.77 -19.60
CA ALA A 381 -19.38 -9.95 -20.29
C ALA A 381 -20.78 -10.35 -19.78
N ALA A 382 -20.99 -10.35 -18.47
CA ALA A 382 -22.29 -10.64 -17.88
C ALA A 382 -23.35 -9.58 -18.25
N ALA A 383 -22.98 -8.30 -18.25
CA ALA A 383 -23.86 -7.20 -18.67
C ALA A 383 -24.28 -7.33 -20.14
N LEU A 384 -23.33 -7.64 -21.04
CA LEU A 384 -23.58 -7.78 -22.48
C LEU A 384 -24.40 -9.03 -22.84
N ARG A 385 -24.30 -10.10 -22.04
CA ARG A 385 -25.11 -11.31 -22.18
C ARG A 385 -26.52 -11.18 -21.59
N SER A 386 -26.77 -10.14 -20.79
CA SER A 386 -28.09 -9.85 -20.24
C SER A 386 -29.06 -9.41 -21.34
N ARG A 387 -30.34 -9.77 -21.20
CA ARG A 387 -31.41 -9.30 -22.11
C ARG A 387 -31.52 -7.77 -22.15
N CYS A 388 -31.16 -7.10 -21.07
CA CYS A 388 -31.18 -5.65 -20.98
C CYS A 388 -29.97 -5.18 -20.17
N PRO A 389 -28.87 -4.76 -20.83
CA PRO A 389 -27.67 -4.28 -20.15
C PRO A 389 -27.92 -3.12 -19.19
N GLU A 390 -28.85 -2.21 -19.50
CA GLU A 390 -29.19 -1.07 -18.63
C GLU A 390 -29.74 -1.49 -17.26
N ARG A 391 -30.40 -2.65 -17.18
CA ARG A 391 -30.95 -3.20 -15.94
C ARG A 391 -29.99 -4.13 -15.21
N PHE A 392 -28.84 -4.44 -15.81
CA PHE A 392 -27.81 -5.26 -15.17
C PHE A 392 -27.27 -4.54 -13.94
N ILE A 393 -27.21 -5.25 -12.81
CA ILE A 393 -26.69 -4.73 -11.55
C ILE A 393 -25.19 -4.98 -11.52
N SER A 394 -24.41 -3.91 -11.67
CA SER A 394 -22.95 -3.96 -11.56
C SER A 394 -22.50 -3.58 -10.15
N HIS A 395 -21.41 -4.20 -9.73
CA HIS A 395 -20.75 -3.96 -8.44
C HIS A 395 -19.37 -3.32 -8.59
N ILE A 396 -18.92 -3.12 -9.83
CA ILE A 396 -17.58 -2.64 -10.14
C ILE A 396 -17.44 -1.15 -9.76
N PRO A 397 -16.43 -0.80 -8.95
CA PRO A 397 -16.07 0.59 -8.73
C PRO A 397 -15.40 1.17 -9.98
N VAL A 398 -16.09 2.08 -10.69
CA VAL A 398 -15.51 2.79 -11.84
C VAL A 398 -14.60 3.91 -11.35
N HIS A 399 -13.31 3.83 -11.67
CA HIS A 399 -12.31 4.81 -11.23
C HIS A 399 -12.26 6.06 -12.12
N GLN A 400 -12.25 7.23 -11.48
CA GLN A 400 -11.94 8.52 -12.10
C GLN A 400 -10.79 9.17 -11.34
N ASP A 401 -9.68 9.42 -12.03
CA ASP A 401 -8.47 10.01 -11.44
C ASP A 401 -8.02 11.25 -12.21
N GLY A 402 -7.42 12.19 -11.48
CA GLY A 402 -6.86 13.41 -12.05
C GLY A 402 -5.48 13.14 -12.66
N SER A 403 -5.21 13.73 -13.82
CA SER A 403 -3.87 13.64 -14.41
C SER A 403 -2.93 14.61 -13.67
N CYS A 404 -2.19 14.08 -12.69
CA CYS A 404 -1.26 14.82 -11.85
C CYS A 404 -1.93 15.89 -10.95
N ASN A 405 -2.77 15.46 -9.99
CA ASN A 405 -3.53 16.36 -9.11
C ASN A 405 -2.67 17.43 -8.42
N GLY A 406 -1.41 17.12 -8.09
CA GLY A 406 -0.48 18.10 -7.53
C GLY A 406 -0.26 19.31 -8.46
N LEU A 407 0.01 19.07 -9.75
CA LEU A 407 0.13 20.13 -10.74
C LEU A 407 -1.21 20.81 -11.05
N GLN A 408 -2.33 20.07 -11.01
CA GLN A 408 -3.67 20.67 -11.14
C GLN A 408 -3.90 21.73 -10.04
N HIS A 409 -3.60 21.41 -8.78
CA HIS A 409 -3.71 22.37 -7.69
C HIS A 409 -2.74 23.56 -7.85
N TYR A 410 -1.49 23.34 -8.29
CA TYR A 410 -0.57 24.45 -8.54
C TYR A 410 -1.01 25.36 -9.70
N ALA A 411 -1.50 24.77 -10.80
CA ALA A 411 -2.00 25.54 -11.93
C ALA A 411 -3.22 26.38 -11.52
N ALA A 412 -4.13 25.81 -10.71
CA ALA A 412 -5.27 26.53 -10.17
C ALA A 412 -4.85 27.68 -9.22
N LEU A 413 -3.93 27.41 -8.28
CA LEU A 413 -3.42 28.42 -7.34
C LEU A 413 -2.69 29.56 -8.05
N GLY A 414 -1.87 29.23 -9.05
CA GLY A 414 -1.10 30.19 -9.84
C GLY A 414 -1.89 30.85 -10.96
N LYS A 415 -3.12 30.41 -11.22
CA LYS A 415 -3.92 30.77 -12.41
C LYS A 415 -3.10 30.65 -13.71
N ASP A 416 -2.30 29.58 -13.80
CA ASP A 416 -1.40 29.32 -14.92
C ASP A 416 -2.16 28.62 -16.05
N THR A 417 -2.55 29.37 -17.08
CA THR A 417 -3.36 28.86 -18.20
C THR A 417 -2.65 27.75 -18.98
N LEU A 418 -1.34 27.89 -19.22
CA LEU A 418 -0.57 26.89 -19.96
C LEU A 418 -0.42 25.62 -19.13
N GLY A 419 -0.08 25.76 -17.85
CA GLY A 419 -0.05 24.65 -16.90
C GLY A 419 -1.40 23.96 -16.78
N ALA A 420 -2.49 24.73 -16.69
CA ALA A 420 -3.87 24.26 -16.60
C ALA A 420 -4.30 23.43 -17.81
N ALA A 421 -3.93 23.85 -19.02
CA ALA A 421 -4.18 23.08 -20.24
C ALA A 421 -3.42 21.75 -20.24
N ALA A 422 -2.14 21.75 -19.82
CA ALA A 422 -1.31 20.54 -19.77
C ALA A 422 -1.82 19.46 -18.78
N VAL A 423 -2.63 19.86 -17.79
CA VAL A 423 -3.17 18.98 -16.73
C VAL A 423 -4.69 18.85 -16.76
N ASN A 424 -5.32 19.16 -17.89
CA ASN A 424 -6.75 18.96 -18.16
C ASN A 424 -7.72 19.79 -17.29
N LEU A 425 -7.29 20.97 -16.82
CA LEU A 425 -8.22 21.94 -16.21
C LEU A 425 -8.94 22.78 -17.26
N VAL A 426 -8.32 22.98 -18.43
CA VAL A 426 -8.96 23.57 -19.59
C VAL A 426 -9.60 22.45 -20.41
N ALA A 427 -10.84 22.65 -20.86
CA ALA A 427 -11.54 21.68 -21.68
C ALA A 427 -10.80 21.44 -23.01
N GLY A 428 -10.63 20.18 -23.38
CA GLY A 428 -10.03 19.76 -24.64
C GLY A 428 -10.71 18.50 -25.17
N GLU A 429 -10.55 18.22 -26.47
CA GLU A 429 -11.17 17.06 -27.13
C GLU A 429 -10.56 15.72 -26.70
N LYS A 430 -9.26 15.74 -26.36
CA LYS A 430 -8.51 14.57 -25.86
C LYS A 430 -7.81 14.94 -24.56
N PRO A 431 -7.60 13.97 -23.66
CA PRO A 431 -6.81 14.19 -22.46
C PRO A 431 -5.37 14.59 -22.82
N ALA A 432 -4.93 15.74 -22.34
CA ALA A 432 -3.54 16.15 -22.36
C ALA A 432 -2.70 15.21 -21.47
N ASP A 433 -1.50 14.89 -21.94
CA ASP A 433 -0.54 14.05 -21.22
C ASP A 433 0.72 14.85 -20.87
N VAL A 434 0.67 15.53 -19.72
CA VAL A 434 1.79 16.33 -19.19
C VAL A 434 3.13 15.60 -19.22
N TYR A 435 3.13 14.28 -18.99
CA TYR A 435 4.35 13.48 -18.95
C TYR A 435 5.00 13.33 -20.33
N SER A 436 4.21 13.18 -21.40
CA SER A 436 4.74 13.12 -22.76
C SER A 436 5.27 14.48 -23.20
N GLY A 437 4.59 15.57 -22.82
CA GLY A 437 5.10 16.93 -23.05
C GLY A 437 6.46 17.18 -22.36
N ILE A 438 6.59 16.76 -21.10
CA ILE A 438 7.87 16.86 -20.37
C ILE A 438 8.93 15.94 -20.99
N ALA A 439 8.58 14.71 -21.38
CA ALA A 439 9.51 13.80 -22.04
C ALA A 439 10.06 14.39 -23.34
N ALA A 440 9.20 14.99 -24.18
CA ALA A 440 9.62 15.69 -25.40
C ALA A 440 10.58 16.84 -25.08
N ARG A 441 10.27 17.66 -24.06
CA ARG A 441 11.16 18.75 -23.66
C ARG A 441 12.51 18.25 -23.13
N VAL A 442 12.52 17.15 -22.36
CA VAL A 442 13.76 16.51 -21.90
C VAL A 442 14.58 16.01 -23.08
N LEU A 443 13.94 15.39 -24.07
CA LEU A 443 14.58 14.90 -25.27
C LEU A 443 15.25 16.04 -26.05
N ASP A 444 14.58 17.19 -26.22
CA ASP A 444 15.15 18.37 -26.90
C ASP A 444 16.41 18.90 -26.20
N ILE A 445 16.38 18.98 -24.87
CA ILE A 445 17.53 19.42 -24.07
C ILE A 445 18.68 18.43 -24.23
N MET A 446 18.41 17.12 -24.09
CA MET A 446 19.43 16.08 -24.23
C MET A 446 20.01 16.01 -25.65
N ALA A 447 19.20 16.15 -26.69
CA ALA A 447 19.67 16.16 -28.08
C ALA A 447 20.56 17.38 -28.38
N THR A 448 20.31 18.51 -27.71
CA THR A 448 21.17 19.69 -27.80
C THR A 448 22.47 19.48 -27.03
N ASP A 449 22.41 18.95 -25.82
CA ASP A 449 23.58 18.66 -24.99
C ASP A 449 24.48 17.58 -25.63
N ALA A 450 23.89 16.58 -26.27
CA ALA A 450 24.60 15.51 -26.97
C ALA A 450 25.46 16.01 -28.15
N ARG A 451 25.15 17.19 -28.71
CA ARG A 451 25.93 17.81 -29.79
C ARG A 451 27.09 18.66 -29.29
N LYS A 452 27.18 18.93 -27.98
CA LYS A 452 28.28 19.68 -27.38
C LYS A 452 29.54 18.83 -27.32
N ASP A 453 30.68 19.50 -27.31
CA ASP A 453 31.98 18.86 -27.12
C ASP A 453 32.08 18.30 -25.68
N PRO A 454 32.31 16.98 -25.48
CA PRO A 454 32.53 16.37 -24.18
C PRO A 454 33.66 17.01 -23.34
N GLU A 455 34.69 17.57 -23.99
CA GLU A 455 35.79 18.25 -23.28
C GLU A 455 35.33 19.56 -22.62
N VAL A 456 34.35 20.22 -23.22
CA VAL A 456 33.77 21.49 -22.72
C VAL A 456 32.55 21.23 -21.83
N PHE A 457 31.78 20.19 -22.12
CA PHE A 457 30.57 19.80 -21.41
C PHE A 457 30.58 18.28 -21.14
N PRO A 458 31.14 17.81 -20.01
CA PRO A 458 31.27 16.39 -19.71
C PRO A 458 29.96 15.60 -19.74
N ASP A 459 28.84 16.26 -19.42
CA ASP A 459 27.50 15.68 -19.46
C ASP A 459 27.02 15.34 -20.89
N ALA A 460 27.71 15.80 -21.95
CA ALA A 460 27.41 15.45 -23.35
C ALA A 460 27.47 13.95 -23.61
N ILE A 461 28.39 13.23 -22.93
CA ILE A 461 28.51 11.77 -23.01
C ILE A 461 27.24 11.09 -22.48
N HIS A 462 26.77 11.55 -21.31
CA HIS A 462 25.54 11.04 -20.71
C HIS A 462 24.32 11.35 -21.57
N ALA A 463 24.26 12.55 -22.15
CA ALA A 463 23.21 12.94 -23.08
C ALA A 463 23.16 11.99 -24.30
N LYS A 464 24.29 11.73 -24.96
CA LYS A 464 24.36 10.81 -26.11
C LYS A 464 23.80 9.42 -25.79
N HIS A 465 24.13 8.86 -24.61
CA HIS A 465 23.64 7.54 -24.20
C HIS A 465 22.15 7.53 -23.83
N LEU A 466 21.60 8.66 -23.39
CA LEU A 466 20.23 8.76 -22.86
C LEU A 466 19.18 9.24 -23.86
N VAL A 467 19.57 9.91 -24.96
CA VAL A 467 18.63 10.46 -25.96
C VAL A 467 17.61 9.41 -26.41
N ASN A 468 18.06 8.19 -26.74
CA ASN A 468 17.18 7.11 -27.19
C ASN A 468 16.41 6.40 -26.06
N GLN A 469 16.62 6.82 -24.81
CA GLN A 469 15.97 6.27 -23.63
C GLN A 469 14.88 7.19 -23.08
N VAL A 470 14.73 8.41 -23.59
CA VAL A 470 13.75 9.34 -23.05
C VAL A 470 12.35 8.98 -23.54
N ASP A 471 11.49 8.58 -22.61
CA ASP A 471 10.08 8.35 -22.87
C ASP A 471 9.23 8.79 -21.66
N ARG A 472 7.92 8.69 -21.82
CA ARG A 472 6.94 8.95 -20.77
C ARG A 472 7.23 8.16 -19.50
N LYS A 473 7.57 6.86 -19.61
CA LYS A 473 7.75 5.95 -18.47
C LYS A 473 8.95 6.35 -17.61
N LEU A 474 10.02 6.85 -18.23
CA LEU A 474 11.24 7.31 -17.57
C LEU A 474 10.94 8.52 -16.67
N VAL A 475 10.22 9.52 -17.19
CA VAL A 475 10.01 10.80 -16.49
C VAL A 475 8.78 10.80 -15.57
N LYS A 476 7.76 9.97 -15.83
CA LYS A 476 6.45 9.96 -15.14
C LYS A 476 6.60 9.98 -13.61
N GLN A 477 7.38 9.06 -13.04
CA GLN A 477 7.50 8.95 -11.59
C GLN A 477 8.17 10.18 -10.96
N THR A 478 9.21 10.71 -11.60
CA THR A 478 9.90 11.92 -11.13
C THR A 478 8.98 13.13 -11.17
N VAL A 479 8.32 13.37 -12.31
CA VAL A 479 7.35 14.47 -12.44
C VAL A 479 6.23 14.36 -11.40
N MET A 480 5.63 13.17 -11.23
CA MET A 480 4.56 12.93 -10.26
C MET A 480 4.97 13.24 -8.82
N THR A 481 6.23 12.96 -8.47
CA THR A 481 6.68 13.04 -7.08
C THR A 481 7.36 14.36 -6.74
N SER A 482 7.91 15.08 -7.73
CA SER A 482 8.51 16.40 -7.55
C SER A 482 7.55 17.41 -6.94
N VAL A 483 6.28 17.41 -7.35
CA VAL A 483 5.24 18.29 -6.78
C VAL A 483 4.89 18.00 -5.32
N TYR A 484 5.32 16.85 -4.80
CA TYR A 484 5.16 16.48 -3.39
C TYR A 484 6.46 16.64 -2.58
N GLY A 485 7.46 17.34 -3.12
CA GLY A 485 8.69 17.69 -2.42
C GLY A 485 9.83 16.68 -2.57
N VAL A 486 9.81 15.84 -3.60
CA VAL A 486 10.97 14.98 -3.90
C VAL A 486 12.18 15.82 -4.27
N THR A 487 13.32 15.50 -3.64
CA THR A 487 14.61 16.14 -3.90
C THR A 487 15.28 15.55 -5.14
N CYS A 488 16.33 16.21 -5.64
CA CYS A 488 17.11 15.69 -6.78
C CYS A 488 17.68 14.29 -6.52
N ILE A 489 18.00 13.95 -5.26
CA ILE A 489 18.48 12.62 -4.86
C ILE A 489 17.37 11.58 -5.09
N GLY A 490 16.15 11.87 -4.61
CA GLY A 490 15.01 10.97 -4.81
C GLY A 490 14.61 10.85 -6.29
N ALA A 491 14.66 11.95 -7.04
CA ALA A 491 14.41 11.96 -8.48
C ALA A 491 15.42 11.07 -9.23
N ARG A 492 16.71 11.21 -8.92
CA ARG A 492 17.78 10.34 -9.46
C ARG A 492 17.49 8.87 -9.17
N ASP A 493 17.14 8.51 -7.94
CA ASP A 493 16.92 7.10 -7.58
C ASP A 493 15.72 6.48 -8.29
N GLN A 494 14.69 7.27 -8.59
CA GLN A 494 13.56 6.85 -9.42
C GLN A 494 13.98 6.59 -10.87
N ILE A 495 14.71 7.53 -11.48
CA ILE A 495 15.22 7.39 -12.85
C ILE A 495 16.22 6.23 -12.94
N LYS A 496 17.14 6.11 -11.97
CA LYS A 496 18.12 5.01 -11.90
C LYS A 496 17.44 3.65 -11.94
N ARG A 497 16.33 3.48 -11.21
CA ARG A 497 15.54 2.25 -11.22
C ARG A 497 14.97 1.94 -12.60
N ARG A 498 14.40 2.94 -13.28
CA ARG A 498 13.84 2.79 -14.63
C ARG A 498 14.90 2.48 -15.68
N LEU A 499 16.07 3.12 -15.59
CA LEU A 499 17.20 2.81 -16.48
C LEU A 499 17.75 1.41 -16.21
N LYS A 500 17.81 0.98 -14.94
CA LYS A 500 18.21 -0.37 -14.56
C LYS A 500 17.26 -1.44 -15.10
N GLU A 501 15.95 -1.21 -15.04
CA GLU A 501 14.92 -2.09 -15.63
C GLU A 501 15.12 -2.31 -17.15
N ARG A 502 15.77 -1.37 -17.84
CA ARG A 502 16.02 -1.44 -19.28
C ARG A 502 17.35 -2.09 -19.66
N GLY A 503 18.24 -2.31 -18.70
CA GLY A 503 19.56 -2.93 -18.97
C GLY A 503 20.46 -2.13 -19.90
N VAL A 504 20.34 -0.79 -19.92
CA VAL A 504 21.08 0.07 -20.86
C VAL A 504 22.54 0.29 -20.45
N PHE A 505 22.84 0.15 -19.15
CA PHE A 505 24.16 0.40 -18.58
C PHE A 505 24.61 -0.84 -17.80
N ASP A 506 25.78 -1.36 -18.15
CA ASP A 506 26.41 -2.49 -17.45
C ASP A 506 27.19 -2.04 -16.20
N ASP A 507 27.71 -0.81 -16.22
CA ASP A 507 28.41 -0.21 -15.08
C ASP A 507 27.47 0.61 -14.18
N ASP A 508 27.50 0.29 -12.89
CA ASP A 508 26.67 0.91 -11.86
C ASP A 508 27.07 2.38 -11.58
N VAL A 509 28.33 2.74 -11.86
CA VAL A 509 28.86 4.11 -11.72
C VAL A 509 28.39 4.98 -12.89
N GLU A 510 28.52 4.50 -14.12
CA GLU A 510 27.95 5.15 -15.29
C GLU A 510 26.43 5.31 -15.18
N LEU A 511 25.72 4.25 -14.79
CA LEU A 511 24.29 4.30 -14.53
C LEU A 511 23.94 5.40 -13.50
N PHE A 512 24.73 5.51 -12.43
CA PHE A 512 24.54 6.55 -11.42
C PHE A 512 24.73 7.96 -11.99
N ARG A 513 25.80 8.19 -12.76
CA ARG A 513 26.10 9.50 -13.37
C ARG A 513 25.05 9.89 -14.41
N ALA A 514 24.69 8.96 -15.30
CA ALA A 514 23.62 9.14 -16.29
C ALA A 514 22.28 9.48 -15.61
N SER A 515 21.95 8.78 -14.52
CA SER A 515 20.73 9.06 -13.74
C SER A 515 20.75 10.44 -13.08
N CYS A 516 21.92 10.92 -12.63
CA CYS A 516 22.07 12.27 -12.09
C CYS A 516 21.79 13.34 -13.15
N TYR A 517 22.36 13.18 -14.35
CA TYR A 517 22.13 14.08 -15.47
C TYR A 517 20.64 14.07 -15.87
N ALA A 518 20.07 12.90 -16.11
CA ALA A 518 18.66 12.76 -16.47
C ALA A 518 17.69 13.37 -15.45
N ALA A 519 17.97 13.23 -14.15
CA ALA A 519 17.16 13.83 -13.10
C ALA A 519 17.23 15.37 -13.13
N LYS A 520 18.42 15.94 -13.29
CA LYS A 520 18.59 17.40 -13.42
C LYS A 520 17.82 17.91 -14.64
N THR A 521 18.01 17.29 -15.80
CA THR A 521 17.34 17.70 -17.05
C THR A 521 15.82 17.60 -16.94
N THR A 522 15.29 16.54 -16.31
CA THR A 522 13.85 16.38 -16.06
C THR A 522 13.30 17.48 -15.16
N LEU A 523 14.01 17.84 -14.09
CA LEU A 523 13.59 18.90 -13.17
C LEU A 523 13.67 20.29 -13.84
N THR A 524 14.66 20.51 -14.71
CA THR A 524 14.77 21.74 -15.53
C THR A 524 13.58 21.85 -16.47
N ALA A 525 13.28 20.81 -17.26
CA ALA A 525 12.14 20.79 -18.17
C ALA A 525 10.81 21.02 -17.45
N LEU A 526 10.61 20.38 -16.29
CA LEU A 526 9.44 20.60 -15.45
C LEU A 526 9.34 22.06 -14.98
N GLY A 527 10.46 22.66 -14.57
CA GLY A 527 10.51 24.04 -14.12
C GLY A 527 10.29 25.08 -15.22
N GLU A 528 10.67 24.77 -16.46
CA GLU A 528 10.42 25.59 -17.64
C GLU A 528 8.93 25.57 -18.03
N MET A 529 8.30 24.39 -17.99
CA MET A 529 6.89 24.22 -18.34
C MET A 529 5.93 24.72 -17.27
N PHE A 530 6.30 24.63 -15.98
CA PHE A 530 5.44 24.99 -14.85
C PHE A 530 6.07 26.07 -13.97
N GLN A 531 6.35 27.24 -14.56
CA GLN A 531 6.99 28.35 -13.86
C GLN A 531 6.16 28.87 -12.68
N GLY A 532 4.83 28.91 -12.82
CA GLY A 532 3.92 29.32 -11.75
C GLY A 532 4.02 28.40 -10.54
N ALA A 533 3.96 27.08 -10.77
CA ALA A 533 4.14 26.07 -9.72
C ALA A 533 5.50 26.22 -9.03
N ARG A 534 6.59 26.41 -9.79
CA ARG A 534 7.94 26.61 -9.26
C ARG A 534 8.04 27.84 -8.36
N LYS A 535 7.45 28.97 -8.76
CA LYS A 535 7.42 30.20 -7.96
C LYS A 535 6.67 29.98 -6.64
N ILE A 536 5.50 29.34 -6.68
CA ILE A 536 4.71 29.03 -5.47
C ILE A 536 5.47 28.08 -4.53
N MET A 537 6.06 27.00 -5.07
CA MET A 537 6.87 26.07 -4.28
C MET A 537 8.06 26.76 -3.60
N LYS A 538 8.76 27.65 -4.33
CA LYS A 538 9.87 28.43 -3.78
C LYS A 538 9.40 29.34 -2.65
N TRP A 539 8.31 30.09 -2.87
CA TRP A 539 7.73 30.99 -1.88
C TRP A 539 7.30 30.26 -0.60
N LEU A 540 6.56 29.14 -0.72
CA LEU A 540 6.19 28.32 0.44
C LEU A 540 7.42 27.78 1.19
N GLY A 541 8.47 27.40 0.46
CA GLY A 541 9.73 26.95 1.04
C GLY A 541 10.47 28.04 1.80
N GLU A 542 10.45 29.29 1.31
CA GLU A 542 11.03 30.45 1.99
C GLU A 542 10.25 30.81 3.26
N CYS A 543 8.92 30.85 3.19
CA CYS A 543 8.07 31.07 4.36
C CYS A 543 8.31 30.01 5.44
N ALA A 544 8.39 28.73 5.05
CA ALA A 544 8.64 27.64 6.00
C ALA A 544 10.00 27.76 6.68
N LYS A 545 11.05 28.24 5.98
CA LYS A 545 12.37 28.49 6.58
C LYS A 545 12.31 29.60 7.63
N VAL A 546 11.59 30.69 7.33
CA VAL A 546 11.43 31.80 8.28
C VAL A 546 10.67 31.37 9.53
N CYS A 547 9.60 30.56 9.39
CA CYS A 547 8.82 30.08 10.54
C CYS A 547 9.46 28.95 11.35
N GLN A 548 10.55 28.35 10.86
CA GLN A 548 11.32 27.33 11.59
C GLN A 548 12.38 27.92 12.52
N ILE A 549 12.76 29.18 12.29
CA ILE A 549 13.51 30.03 13.22
C ILE A 549 12.52 30.52 14.28
#